data_AF-N9MDY7-F1
#
_entry.id   AF-N9MDY7-F1
#
_cell.length_a   1.000
_cell.length_b   1.000
_cell.length_c   1.000
_cell.angle_alpha   90.00
_cell.angle_beta   90.00
_cell.angle_gamma   90.00
#
_symmetry.space_group_name_H-M   'P 1'
#
loop_
_entity.id
_entity.type
_entity.pdbx_description
1 polymer ?
#
loop_
_entity_poly.entity_id
_entity_poly.type
_entity_poly.pdbx_seq_one_letter_code
_entity_poly.pdbx_strand_id
1 'polypeptide(L)'
;MNQYIPYQLKVLVNQIDPNLDANWQTHLQALFATCSHEDCENICQQILQLKKIHWNRKENSFCYLAKHDINLLAEKIQDAPMKVLVRTIANSLEKLKQYNDIYAISDYLENMLSQIHRINTEDDFDLQEQKKQVLKEFIYAAAQIILAKELIQLPRNQRNINTDIIKTFISEVFLKQQLFKYSFNIVRAHQLREEKPHILKYFLYKQQKSRQLDIVRTSRYIFALAPSKEGLTNTFSIRRFLQEEQFEACENVYFNSAILDLDQIENESHHEQFQWQVSHIITIDKQINQYVSDVVRQIELYANKTLIPFLMEPLNPQGVFIEKLVEQRLIDFEQKLCRNILEPIADALKHAVHHSDECSYLYLSVKQTLDDLISHFIEFHSQPSIIFNKQVNLFIARLKSYATLLQKRHADVFTVFSYEDWKKHHAEALEPTNILKDLSASSLQEYKDAFSELKENQRQLKQSASFLSKLLNKPQKIKDNIIKLKEKTTQIKRHAHQEIIRIQRRFPSLIVYLEFESLISINHKERHYAFPTGDNGITRLPILIQIPEDKASFDLQTICNSLNFDVNLANQKWLETI
;
A
#
# COMPACT_ATOMS: atom_id res chain seq x y z
N MET A 1 16.00 -18.50 -22.30
CA MET A 1 16.69 -17.21 -22.15
C MET A 1 15.96 -16.45 -21.07
N ASN A 2 16.68 -15.96 -20.06
CA ASN A 2 16.05 -15.26 -18.95
C ASN A 2 15.60 -13.87 -19.42
N GLN A 3 14.30 -13.66 -19.55
CA GLN A 3 13.68 -12.37 -19.86
C GLN A 3 13.70 -11.45 -18.62
N TYR A 4 14.89 -11.26 -18.03
CA TYR A 4 15.10 -10.53 -16.78
C TYR A 4 15.43 -9.07 -17.05
N ILE A 5 14.76 -8.15 -16.36
CA ILE A 5 15.07 -6.72 -16.38
C ILE A 5 15.70 -6.37 -15.03
N PRO A 6 16.87 -5.71 -14.98
CA PRO A 6 17.48 -5.27 -13.73
C PRO A 6 16.52 -4.44 -12.87
N TYR A 7 16.54 -4.67 -11.55
CA TYR A 7 15.61 -4.03 -10.60
C TYR A 7 15.54 -2.50 -10.73
N GLN A 8 16.68 -1.83 -10.63
CA GLN A 8 16.76 -0.37 -10.65
C GLN A 8 16.15 0.19 -11.95
N LEU A 9 16.39 -0.51 -13.07
CA LEU A 9 15.87 -0.13 -14.37
C LEU A 9 14.34 -0.31 -14.45
N LYS A 10 13.82 -1.43 -13.93
CA LYS A 10 12.38 -1.69 -13.89
C LYS A 10 11.62 -0.71 -13.02
N VAL A 11 12.16 -0.31 -11.87
CA VAL A 11 11.57 0.74 -11.02
C VAL A 11 11.44 2.05 -11.79
N LEU A 12 12.52 2.49 -12.44
CA LEU A 12 12.54 3.74 -13.21
C LEU A 12 11.49 3.73 -14.33
N VAL A 13 11.41 2.67 -15.13
CA VAL A 13 10.43 2.57 -16.22
C VAL A 13 8.99 2.50 -15.68
N ASN A 14 8.78 1.77 -14.58
CA ASN A 14 7.46 1.69 -13.95
C ASN A 14 6.97 3.03 -13.41
N GLN A 15 7.88 3.97 -13.09
CA GLN A 15 7.48 5.33 -12.76
C GLN A 15 7.01 6.14 -13.96
N ILE A 16 7.38 5.83 -15.20
CA ILE A 16 7.05 6.72 -16.32
C ILE A 16 5.55 6.71 -16.61
N ASP A 17 4.91 7.89 -16.58
CA ASP A 17 3.50 8.11 -16.93
C ASP A 17 3.38 9.29 -17.91
N PRO A 18 3.09 9.03 -19.20
CA PRO A 18 3.00 10.06 -20.23
C PRO A 18 2.00 11.20 -19.99
N ASN A 19 1.01 11.03 -19.11
CA ASN A 19 0.05 12.10 -18.79
C ASN A 19 0.50 13.01 -17.66
N LEU A 20 1.48 12.58 -16.86
CA LEU A 20 1.94 13.30 -15.67
C LEU A 20 3.35 13.85 -15.82
N ASP A 21 4.17 13.16 -16.61
CA ASP A 21 5.59 13.45 -16.80
C ASP A 21 5.78 14.33 -18.04
N ALA A 22 6.17 15.60 -17.85
CA ALA A 22 6.25 16.55 -18.97
C ALA A 22 7.30 16.13 -20.01
N ASN A 23 8.44 15.60 -19.55
CA ASN A 23 9.59 15.24 -20.38
C ASN A 23 9.78 13.72 -20.53
N TRP A 24 8.69 12.95 -20.48
CA TRP A 24 8.74 11.48 -20.42
C TRP A 24 9.45 10.85 -21.62
N GLN A 25 9.27 11.40 -22.84
CA GLN A 25 9.89 10.87 -24.06
C GLN A 25 11.42 10.98 -23.99
N THR A 26 11.92 12.16 -23.64
CA THR A 26 13.35 12.45 -23.49
C THR A 26 13.95 11.60 -22.38
N HIS A 27 13.25 11.46 -21.26
CA HIS A 27 13.69 10.61 -20.16
C HIS A 27 13.81 9.14 -20.59
N LEU A 28 12.83 8.61 -21.32
CA LEU A 28 12.84 7.24 -21.84
C LEU A 28 13.96 7.02 -22.86
N GLN A 29 14.21 7.98 -23.74
CA GLN A 29 15.33 7.95 -24.68
C GLN A 29 16.68 7.95 -23.97
N ALA A 30 16.86 8.82 -22.98
CA ALA A 30 18.08 8.89 -22.18
C ALA A 30 18.33 7.58 -21.41
N LEU A 31 17.27 6.99 -20.85
CA LEU A 31 17.33 5.69 -20.20
C LEU A 31 17.79 4.59 -21.18
N PHE A 32 17.13 4.49 -22.34
CA PHE A 32 17.43 3.48 -23.36
C PHE A 32 18.84 3.62 -23.92
N ALA A 33 19.39 4.84 -24.01
CA ALA A 33 20.77 5.08 -24.43
C ALA A 33 21.82 4.48 -23.47
N THR A 34 21.45 4.21 -22.22
CA THR A 34 22.34 3.63 -21.20
C THR A 34 22.14 2.13 -20.97
N CYS A 35 21.11 1.54 -21.58
CA CYS A 35 20.72 0.14 -21.36
C CYS A 35 21.22 -0.78 -22.47
N SER A 36 21.32 -2.09 -22.19
CA SER A 36 21.62 -3.08 -23.22
C SER A 36 20.45 -3.23 -24.20
N HIS A 37 20.72 -3.75 -25.41
CA HIS A 37 19.66 -4.01 -26.39
C HIS A 37 18.62 -5.02 -25.88
N GLU A 38 19.07 -6.06 -25.17
CA GLU A 38 18.20 -7.08 -24.57
C GLU A 38 17.28 -6.48 -23.49
N ASP A 39 17.82 -5.60 -22.63
CA ASP A 39 17.03 -4.89 -21.63
C ASP A 39 15.97 -4.00 -22.30
N CYS A 40 16.35 -3.25 -23.33
CA CYS A 40 15.43 -2.39 -24.08
C CYS A 40 14.27 -3.19 -24.70
N GLU A 41 14.54 -4.37 -25.28
CA GLU A 41 13.50 -5.25 -25.83
C GLU A 41 12.57 -5.79 -24.74
N ASN A 42 13.14 -6.29 -23.64
CA ASN A 42 12.38 -6.80 -22.51
C ASN A 42 11.47 -5.71 -21.90
N ILE A 43 12.00 -4.50 -21.72
CA ILE A 43 11.25 -3.33 -21.22
C ILE A 43 10.10 -2.98 -22.14
N CYS A 44 10.33 -2.96 -23.46
CA CYS A 44 9.29 -2.66 -24.43
C CYS A 44 8.13 -3.66 -24.34
N GLN A 45 8.43 -4.96 -24.32
CA GLN A 45 7.44 -6.02 -24.33
C GLN A 45 6.69 -6.14 -22.99
N GLN A 46 7.42 -6.09 -21.87
CA GLN A 46 6.86 -6.42 -20.56
C GLN A 46 6.26 -5.21 -19.83
N ILE A 47 6.69 -3.97 -20.15
CA ILE A 47 6.27 -2.77 -19.40
C ILE A 47 5.60 -1.73 -20.31
N LEU A 48 6.30 -1.24 -21.33
CA LEU A 48 5.84 -0.08 -22.12
C LEU A 48 4.57 -0.39 -22.92
N GLN A 49 4.47 -1.56 -23.54
CA GLN A 49 3.27 -1.97 -24.30
C GLN A 49 2.02 -2.06 -23.42
N LEU A 50 2.14 -2.55 -22.19
CA LEU A 50 1.03 -2.59 -21.22
C LEU A 50 0.56 -1.17 -20.87
N LYS A 51 1.50 -0.23 -20.82
CA LYS A 51 1.24 1.21 -20.64
C LYS A 51 0.82 1.93 -21.92
N LYS A 52 0.64 1.25 -23.06
CA LYS A 52 0.32 1.87 -24.37
C LYS A 52 1.37 2.87 -24.87
N ILE A 53 2.63 2.66 -24.49
CA ILE A 53 3.79 3.40 -24.99
C ILE A 53 4.47 2.54 -26.07
N HIS A 54 4.70 3.13 -27.23
CA HIS A 54 5.27 2.45 -28.39
C HIS A 54 6.40 3.25 -29.01
N TRP A 55 7.35 2.58 -29.68
CA TRP A 55 8.37 3.26 -30.46
C TRP A 55 7.85 3.62 -31.86
N ASN A 56 7.82 4.91 -32.18
CA ASN A 56 7.51 5.40 -33.52
C ASN A 56 8.80 5.47 -34.35
N ARG A 57 8.99 4.50 -35.25
CA ARG A 57 10.17 4.45 -36.14
C ARG A 57 10.26 5.65 -37.09
N LYS A 58 9.15 6.29 -37.46
CA LYS A 58 9.17 7.43 -38.40
C LYS A 58 9.69 8.70 -37.74
N GLU A 59 9.30 8.91 -36.48
CA GLU A 59 9.66 10.11 -35.70
C GLU A 59 10.88 9.88 -34.80
N ASN A 60 11.40 8.65 -34.76
CA ASN A 60 12.51 8.25 -33.90
C ASN A 60 12.27 8.60 -32.42
N SER A 61 11.03 8.42 -31.96
CA SER A 61 10.56 8.84 -30.64
C SER A 61 9.53 7.86 -30.09
N PHE A 62 9.30 7.89 -28.78
CA PHE A 62 8.22 7.13 -28.16
C PHE A 62 6.89 7.87 -28.34
N CYS A 63 5.83 7.15 -28.69
CA CYS A 63 4.46 7.67 -28.76
C CYS A 63 3.56 7.01 -27.71
N TYR A 64 2.59 7.77 -27.22
CA TYR A 64 1.60 7.31 -26.26
C TYR A 64 0.23 7.24 -26.94
N LEU A 65 -0.40 6.06 -26.90
CA LEU A 65 -1.62 5.78 -27.67
C LEU A 65 -2.90 5.81 -26.84
N ALA A 66 -2.82 5.94 -25.51
CA ALA A 66 -4.04 6.01 -24.70
C ALA A 66 -4.69 7.39 -24.80
N LYS A 67 -6.02 7.41 -24.76
CA LYS A 67 -6.82 8.64 -24.71
C LYS A 67 -7.60 8.65 -23.40
N HIS A 68 -7.50 9.76 -22.69
CA HIS A 68 -8.17 10.00 -21.42
C HIS A 68 -9.17 11.14 -21.59
N ASP A 69 -10.41 10.89 -21.17
CA ASP A 69 -11.49 11.87 -21.26
C ASP A 69 -12.56 11.52 -20.23
N ILE A 70 -12.65 12.38 -19.22
CA ILE A 70 -13.60 12.24 -18.12
C ILE A 70 -15.06 12.37 -18.59
N ASN A 71 -15.33 13.07 -19.69
CA ASN A 71 -16.68 13.17 -20.25
C ASN A 71 -17.11 11.84 -20.88
N LEU A 72 -16.20 11.19 -21.61
CA LEU A 72 -16.44 9.85 -22.15
C LEU A 72 -16.60 8.81 -21.03
N LEU A 73 -15.92 8.99 -19.88
CA LEU A 73 -16.15 8.15 -18.71
C LEU A 73 -17.58 8.32 -18.17
N ALA A 74 -18.07 9.55 -18.07
CA ALA A 74 -19.43 9.84 -17.60
C ALA A 74 -20.52 9.17 -18.45
N GLU A 75 -20.28 8.97 -19.76
CA GLU A 75 -21.21 8.28 -20.64
C GLU A 75 -21.27 6.77 -20.36
N LYS A 76 -20.13 6.16 -19.98
CA LYS A 76 -19.99 4.71 -19.72
C LYS A 76 -20.52 4.29 -18.35
N ILE A 77 -20.56 5.20 -17.38
CA ILE A 77 -21.04 4.91 -16.03
C ILE A 77 -22.56 4.67 -16.07
N GLN A 78 -22.95 3.52 -15.50
CA GLN A 78 -24.34 3.07 -15.40
C GLN A 78 -25.03 3.56 -14.13
N ASP A 79 -24.30 3.60 -13.01
CA ASP A 79 -24.83 4.06 -11.74
C ASP A 79 -25.17 5.56 -11.79
N ALA A 80 -26.43 5.90 -11.49
CA ALA A 80 -26.92 7.26 -11.66
C ALA A 80 -26.25 8.27 -10.71
N PRO A 81 -26.12 8.00 -9.39
CA PRO A 81 -25.34 8.84 -8.48
C PRO A 81 -23.91 9.08 -8.93
N MET A 82 -23.17 8.01 -9.27
CA MET A 82 -21.79 8.11 -9.73
C MET A 82 -21.71 8.91 -11.03
N LYS A 83 -22.64 8.70 -11.97
CA LYS A 83 -22.70 9.46 -13.24
C LYS A 83 -22.88 10.95 -13.02
N VAL A 84 -23.78 11.35 -12.11
CA VAL A 84 -23.99 12.76 -11.74
C VAL A 84 -22.72 13.34 -11.13
N LEU A 85 -22.05 12.59 -10.25
CA LEU A 85 -20.80 13.01 -9.64
C LEU A 85 -19.71 13.24 -10.70
N VAL A 86 -19.50 12.29 -11.62
CA VAL A 86 -18.47 12.42 -12.66
C VAL A 86 -18.76 13.60 -13.60
N ARG A 87 -20.02 13.83 -13.97
CA ARG A 87 -20.40 15.03 -14.73
C ARG A 87 -20.11 16.31 -13.96
N THR A 88 -20.34 16.31 -12.64
CA THR A 88 -20.03 17.45 -11.77
C THR A 88 -18.53 17.70 -11.72
N ILE A 89 -17.72 16.66 -11.58
CA ILE A 89 -16.24 16.74 -11.61
C ILE A 89 -15.76 17.26 -12.98
N ALA A 90 -16.31 16.72 -14.07
CA ALA A 90 -15.98 17.14 -15.42
C ALA A 90 -16.27 18.65 -15.62
N ASN A 91 -17.46 19.10 -15.22
CA ASN A 91 -17.84 20.51 -15.27
C ASN A 91 -16.97 21.38 -14.36
N SER A 92 -16.56 20.89 -13.18
CA SER A 92 -15.74 21.67 -12.25
C SER A 92 -14.31 21.85 -12.75
N LEU A 93 -13.80 20.98 -13.62
CA LEU A 93 -12.48 21.14 -14.24
C LEU A 93 -12.39 22.42 -15.10
N GLU A 94 -13.52 22.93 -15.61
CA GLU A 94 -13.55 24.25 -16.26
C GLU A 94 -13.17 25.38 -15.30
N LYS A 95 -13.49 25.24 -14.00
CA LYS A 95 -13.04 26.21 -12.97
C LYS A 95 -11.52 26.15 -12.80
N LEU A 96 -10.94 24.95 -12.79
CA LEU A 96 -9.48 24.79 -12.70
C LEU A 96 -8.76 25.47 -13.88
N LYS A 97 -9.34 25.41 -15.09
CA LYS A 97 -8.79 26.14 -16.25
C LYS A 97 -8.73 27.64 -16.01
N GLN A 98 -9.71 28.21 -15.32
CA GLN A 98 -9.79 29.65 -15.03
C GLN A 98 -8.89 30.09 -13.86
N TYR A 99 -8.56 29.20 -12.93
CA TYR A 99 -7.69 29.56 -11.80
C TYR A 99 -6.25 29.80 -12.24
N ASN A 100 -5.72 30.98 -11.92
CA ASN A 100 -4.32 31.32 -12.14
C ASN A 100 -3.54 31.42 -10.82
N ASP A 101 -4.23 31.69 -9.71
CA ASP A 101 -3.63 31.70 -8.37
C ASP A 101 -3.32 30.28 -7.89
N ILE A 102 -2.10 30.08 -7.38
CA ILE A 102 -1.65 28.77 -6.95
C ILE A 102 -2.43 28.22 -5.75
N TYR A 103 -2.89 29.06 -4.81
CA TYR A 103 -3.63 28.58 -3.65
C TYR A 103 -5.03 28.12 -4.05
N ALA A 104 -5.70 28.84 -4.97
CA ALA A 104 -6.96 28.41 -5.55
C ALA A 104 -6.83 27.08 -6.32
N ILE A 105 -5.74 26.89 -7.07
CA ILE A 105 -5.43 25.62 -7.74
C ILE A 105 -5.22 24.50 -6.71
N SER A 106 -4.43 24.76 -5.67
CA SER A 106 -4.11 23.79 -4.61
C SER A 106 -5.37 23.35 -3.87
N ASP A 107 -6.20 24.31 -3.45
CA ASP A 107 -7.46 24.07 -2.76
C ASP A 107 -8.42 23.26 -3.64
N TYR A 108 -8.50 23.56 -4.93
CA TYR A 108 -9.34 22.79 -5.83
C TYR A 108 -8.88 21.34 -5.94
N LEU A 109 -7.59 21.12 -6.22
CA LEU A 109 -7.06 19.77 -6.46
C LEU A 109 -7.13 18.91 -5.21
N GLU A 110 -6.65 19.42 -4.07
CA GLU A 110 -6.66 18.68 -2.80
C GLU A 110 -8.09 18.37 -2.33
N ASN A 111 -9.02 19.33 -2.44
CA ASN A 111 -10.41 19.09 -2.06
C ASN A 111 -11.12 18.10 -2.99
N MET A 112 -10.92 18.20 -4.30
CA MET A 112 -11.58 17.30 -5.25
C MET A 112 -11.09 15.86 -5.08
N LEU A 113 -9.78 15.65 -4.91
CA LEU A 113 -9.23 14.33 -4.61
C LEU A 113 -9.77 13.78 -3.30
N SER A 114 -9.85 14.61 -2.25
CA SER A 114 -10.45 14.22 -0.97
C SER A 114 -11.90 13.78 -1.13
N GLN A 115 -12.69 14.50 -1.93
CA GLN A 115 -14.08 14.14 -2.22
C GLN A 115 -14.18 12.83 -3.00
N ILE A 116 -13.34 12.63 -4.03
CA ILE A 116 -13.30 11.38 -4.80
C ILE A 116 -12.94 10.20 -3.88
N HIS A 117 -11.94 10.35 -3.01
CA HIS A 117 -11.55 9.30 -2.06
C HIS A 117 -12.67 8.98 -1.05
N ARG A 118 -13.53 9.96 -0.73
CA ARG A 118 -14.66 9.81 0.21
C ARG A 118 -15.95 9.29 -0.43
N ILE A 119 -15.99 9.07 -1.75
CA ILE A 119 -17.16 8.44 -2.40
C ILE A 119 -17.46 7.12 -1.69
N ASN A 120 -18.67 7.02 -1.13
CA ASN A 120 -19.16 5.80 -0.52
C ASN A 120 -19.62 4.85 -1.64
N THR A 121 -19.06 3.66 -1.65
CA THR A 121 -19.35 2.62 -2.63
C THR A 121 -20.15 1.47 -2.01
N GLU A 122 -20.63 1.61 -0.76
CA GLU A 122 -21.58 0.70 -0.11
C GLU A 122 -21.20 -0.79 -0.13
N ASP A 123 -19.91 -1.09 -0.06
CA ASP A 123 -19.36 -2.45 -0.18
C ASP A 123 -19.64 -3.13 -1.56
N ASP A 124 -19.94 -2.33 -2.60
CA ASP A 124 -20.12 -2.74 -4.00
C ASP A 124 -18.80 -2.66 -4.80
N PHE A 125 -18.45 -3.79 -5.41
CA PHE A 125 -17.21 -3.93 -6.16
C PHE A 125 -17.20 -3.17 -7.49
N ASP A 126 -18.32 -3.12 -8.21
CA ASP A 126 -18.44 -2.39 -9.48
C ASP A 126 -18.31 -0.89 -9.23
N LEU A 127 -18.97 -0.37 -8.18
CA LEU A 127 -18.85 1.03 -7.78
C LEU A 127 -17.43 1.37 -7.31
N GLN A 128 -16.76 0.44 -6.62
CA GLN A 128 -15.37 0.63 -6.19
C GLN A 128 -14.39 0.64 -7.38
N GLU A 129 -14.61 -0.17 -8.41
CA GLU A 129 -13.83 -0.12 -9.64
C GLU A 129 -14.06 1.19 -10.40
N GLN A 130 -15.32 1.60 -10.54
CA GLN A 130 -15.68 2.89 -11.14
C GLN A 130 -15.02 4.05 -10.40
N LYS A 131 -15.04 4.05 -9.06
CA LYS A 131 -14.35 5.06 -8.23
C LYS A 131 -12.86 5.15 -8.54
N LYS A 132 -12.16 4.01 -8.68
CA LYS A 132 -10.74 3.97 -9.07
C LYS A 132 -10.52 4.56 -10.46
N GLN A 133 -11.42 4.30 -11.40
CA GLN A 133 -11.36 4.86 -12.75
C GLN A 133 -11.61 6.37 -12.76
N VAL A 134 -12.59 6.85 -11.99
CA VAL A 134 -12.87 8.29 -11.81
C VAL A 134 -11.66 9.02 -11.26
N LEU A 135 -11.01 8.48 -10.22
CA LEU A 135 -9.79 9.04 -9.65
C LEU A 135 -8.69 9.19 -10.72
N LYS A 136 -8.45 8.13 -11.50
CA LYS A 136 -7.42 8.13 -12.54
C LYS A 136 -7.71 9.16 -13.64
N GLU A 137 -8.93 9.16 -14.19
CA GLU A 137 -9.30 10.11 -15.25
C GLU A 137 -9.30 11.56 -14.77
N PHE A 138 -9.73 11.82 -13.52
CA PHE A 138 -9.62 13.14 -12.91
C PHE A 138 -8.16 13.60 -12.80
N ILE A 139 -7.27 12.74 -12.29
CA ILE A 139 -5.84 13.05 -12.13
C ILE A 139 -5.22 13.43 -13.49
N TYR A 140 -5.49 12.64 -14.54
CA TYR A 140 -4.95 12.92 -15.87
C TYR A 140 -5.51 14.19 -16.49
N ALA A 141 -6.83 14.41 -16.40
CA ALA A 141 -7.44 15.65 -16.90
C ALA A 141 -6.92 16.89 -16.16
N ALA A 142 -6.76 16.80 -14.84
CA ALA A 142 -6.19 17.87 -14.03
C ALA A 142 -4.73 18.16 -14.41
N ALA A 143 -3.90 17.12 -14.58
CA ALA A 143 -2.50 17.28 -14.98
C ALA A 143 -2.37 17.97 -16.34
N GLN A 144 -3.18 17.56 -17.34
CA GLN A 144 -3.20 18.22 -18.65
C GLN A 144 -3.54 19.70 -18.55
N ILE A 145 -4.54 20.07 -17.74
CA ILE A 145 -4.91 21.48 -17.51
C ILE A 145 -3.75 22.24 -16.88
N ILE A 146 -3.09 21.68 -15.86
CA ILE A 146 -1.97 22.33 -15.16
C ILE A 146 -0.78 22.53 -16.09
N LEU A 147 -0.40 21.50 -16.84
CA LEU A 147 0.72 21.54 -17.78
C LEU A 147 0.48 22.58 -18.89
N ALA A 148 -0.77 22.74 -19.34
CA ALA A 148 -1.15 23.70 -20.38
C ALA A 148 -1.15 25.18 -19.93
N LYS A 149 -1.13 25.50 -18.63
CA LYS A 149 -1.16 26.89 -18.14
C LYS A 149 0.13 27.62 -18.46
N GLU A 150 0.13 28.73 -19.17
CA GLU A 150 1.38 29.46 -19.46
C GLU A 150 2.02 30.05 -18.18
N LEU A 151 1.20 30.61 -17.30
CA LEU A 151 1.63 31.24 -16.06
C LEU A 151 0.74 30.80 -14.89
N ILE A 152 1.36 30.51 -13.75
CA ILE A 152 0.68 30.34 -12.47
C ILE A 152 1.16 31.46 -11.55
N GLN A 153 0.24 32.22 -10.98
CA GLN A 153 0.53 33.30 -10.04
C GLN A 153 0.98 32.68 -8.72
N LEU A 154 2.21 33.02 -8.34
CA LEU A 154 2.85 32.56 -7.12
C LEU A 154 3.04 33.75 -6.18
N PRO A 155 2.89 33.55 -4.85
CA PRO A 155 3.31 34.55 -3.89
C PRO A 155 4.82 34.76 -3.97
N ARG A 156 5.30 35.88 -3.42
CA ARG A 156 6.73 36.07 -3.19
C ARG A 156 7.22 34.94 -2.29
N ASN A 157 8.32 34.31 -2.70
CA ASN A 157 8.86 33.14 -2.05
C ASN A 157 10.40 33.20 -2.10
N GLN A 158 11.06 32.70 -1.07
CA GLN A 158 12.53 32.74 -0.93
C GLN A 158 13.21 31.55 -1.59
N ARG A 159 12.45 30.50 -1.92
CA ARG A 159 12.95 29.28 -2.59
C ARG A 159 13.04 29.40 -4.10
N ASN A 160 12.69 30.55 -4.68
CA ASN A 160 12.65 30.81 -6.11
C ASN A 160 11.75 29.81 -6.88
N ILE A 161 10.65 29.38 -6.26
CA ILE A 161 9.59 28.61 -6.89
C ILE A 161 9.01 29.46 -8.02
N ASN A 162 8.98 28.87 -9.21
CA ASN A 162 8.43 29.45 -10.43
C ASN A 162 7.38 28.49 -11.04
N THR A 163 6.76 28.93 -12.15
CA THR A 163 5.70 28.16 -12.84
C THR A 163 6.14 26.76 -13.24
N ASP A 164 7.39 26.57 -13.67
CA ASP A 164 7.88 25.26 -14.12
C ASP A 164 8.00 24.30 -12.94
N ILE A 165 8.69 24.74 -11.86
CA ILE A 165 8.84 23.97 -10.63
C ILE A 165 7.49 23.54 -10.07
N ILE A 166 6.52 24.47 -9.97
CA ILE A 166 5.22 24.15 -9.37
C ILE A 166 4.38 23.23 -10.25
N LYS A 167 4.46 23.35 -11.59
CA LYS A 167 3.81 22.39 -12.49
C LYS A 167 4.36 20.99 -12.32
N THR A 168 5.68 20.84 -12.33
CA THR A 168 6.35 19.54 -12.13
C THR A 168 6.03 18.97 -10.75
N PHE A 169 5.99 19.79 -9.70
CA PHE A 169 5.58 19.33 -8.38
C PHE A 169 4.13 18.82 -8.37
N ILE A 170 3.19 19.57 -8.95
CA ILE A 170 1.78 19.15 -9.00
C ILE A 170 1.64 17.85 -9.80
N SER A 171 2.23 17.75 -10.99
CA SER A 171 2.01 16.61 -11.89
C SER A 171 2.83 15.37 -11.51
N GLU A 172 4.15 15.51 -11.35
CA GLU A 172 5.09 14.40 -11.16
C GLU A 172 5.25 13.99 -9.69
N VAL A 173 4.84 14.84 -8.73
CA VAL A 173 4.92 14.52 -7.30
C VAL A 173 3.52 14.31 -6.72
N PHE A 174 2.72 15.37 -6.60
CA PHE A 174 1.44 15.30 -5.90
C PHE A 174 0.43 14.37 -6.58
N LEU A 175 0.09 14.62 -7.84
CA LEU A 175 -0.90 13.82 -8.58
C LEU A 175 -0.43 12.39 -8.82
N LYS A 176 0.85 12.22 -9.17
CA LYS A 176 1.46 10.91 -9.39
C LYS A 176 1.49 10.04 -8.14
N GLN A 177 1.77 10.63 -6.98
CA GLN A 177 1.72 9.91 -5.71
C GLN A 177 0.30 9.44 -5.37
N GLN A 178 -0.72 10.23 -5.68
CA GLN A 178 -2.12 9.82 -5.47
C GLN A 178 -2.52 8.63 -6.34
N LEU A 179 -1.93 8.51 -7.54
CA LEU A 179 -2.19 7.41 -8.47
C LEU A 179 -1.42 6.15 -8.08
N PHE A 180 -0.12 6.25 -7.79
CA PHE A 180 0.76 5.10 -7.59
C PHE A 180 0.82 4.59 -6.14
N LYS A 181 0.49 5.43 -5.14
CA LYS A 181 0.48 5.06 -3.72
C LYS A 181 1.80 4.38 -3.31
N TYR A 182 1.77 3.14 -2.82
CA TYR A 182 2.96 2.37 -2.45
C TYR A 182 3.93 2.08 -3.60
N SER A 183 3.48 2.20 -4.85
CA SER A 183 4.34 2.08 -6.03
C SER A 183 4.99 3.41 -6.42
N PHE A 184 4.69 4.51 -5.74
CA PHE A 184 5.34 5.81 -6.00
C PHE A 184 6.78 5.77 -5.52
N ASN A 185 7.73 6.05 -6.40
CA ASN A 185 9.14 5.89 -6.10
C ASN A 185 9.67 7.05 -5.24
N ILE A 186 10.18 6.72 -4.06
CA ILE A 186 10.92 7.62 -3.18
C ILE A 186 12.37 7.17 -3.20
N VAL A 187 13.29 8.08 -3.53
CA VAL A 187 14.72 7.79 -3.57
C VAL A 187 15.21 7.52 -2.17
N ARG A 188 15.76 6.32 -1.94
CA ARG A 188 16.25 5.87 -0.64
C ARG A 188 17.71 6.23 -0.43
N ALA A 189 18.12 6.24 0.83
CA ALA A 189 19.48 6.62 1.22
C ALA A 189 20.56 5.75 0.55
N HIS A 190 20.30 4.46 0.33
CA HIS A 190 21.25 3.60 -0.37
C HIS A 190 21.41 3.99 -1.86
N GLN A 191 20.33 4.39 -2.53
CA GLN A 191 20.36 4.86 -3.92
C GLN A 191 21.12 6.18 -4.04
N LEU A 192 20.89 7.12 -3.11
CA LEU A 192 21.66 8.37 -3.09
C LEU A 192 23.17 8.13 -2.98
N ARG A 193 23.61 7.08 -2.27
CA ARG A 193 25.05 6.75 -2.15
C ARG A 193 25.67 6.24 -3.44
N GLU A 194 24.86 5.73 -4.35
CA GLU A 194 25.27 5.23 -5.67
C GLU A 194 25.31 6.33 -6.73
N GLU A 195 24.66 7.47 -6.48
CA GLU A 195 24.69 8.64 -7.37
C GLU A 195 26.11 9.21 -7.54
N LYS A 196 26.40 9.74 -8.73
CA LYS A 196 27.68 10.37 -9.04
C LYS A 196 27.83 11.78 -8.40
N PRO A 197 26.83 12.68 -8.48
CA PRO A 197 27.00 14.04 -7.98
C PRO A 197 27.24 14.09 -6.47
N HIS A 198 28.25 14.85 -6.04
CA HIS A 198 28.66 14.94 -4.64
C HIS A 198 27.54 15.45 -3.72
N ILE A 199 26.75 16.42 -4.19
CA ILE A 199 25.62 16.99 -3.46
C ILE A 199 24.57 15.93 -3.12
N LEU A 200 24.34 14.95 -3.99
CA LEU A 200 23.42 13.84 -3.74
C LEU A 200 24.06 12.78 -2.83
N LYS A 201 25.27 12.35 -3.19
CA LYS A 201 25.99 11.23 -2.56
C LYS A 201 26.38 11.45 -1.11
N TYR A 202 26.70 12.69 -0.73
CA TYR A 202 27.21 13.01 0.60
C TYR A 202 26.28 13.93 1.37
N PHE A 203 25.90 15.08 0.79
CA PHE A 203 25.09 16.06 1.50
C PHE A 203 23.63 15.59 1.65
N LEU A 204 22.92 15.35 0.54
CA LEU A 204 21.51 14.96 0.60
C LEU A 204 21.31 13.62 1.29
N TYR A 205 22.20 12.64 1.05
CA TYR A 205 22.22 11.39 1.81
C TYR A 205 22.24 11.60 3.32
N LYS A 206 23.11 12.48 3.82
CA LYS A 206 23.21 12.76 5.26
C LYS A 206 21.94 13.44 5.77
N GLN A 207 21.45 14.43 5.04
CA GLN A 207 20.25 15.19 5.42
C GLN A 207 18.98 14.34 5.38
N GLN A 208 18.87 13.41 4.42
CA GLN A 208 17.78 12.45 4.35
C GLN A 208 17.71 11.62 5.63
N LYS A 209 18.85 11.11 6.11
CA LYS A 209 18.90 10.31 7.33
C LYS A 209 18.62 11.11 8.60
N SER A 210 19.23 12.30 8.73
CA SER A 210 19.06 13.10 9.95
C SER A 210 17.67 13.72 10.07
N ARG A 211 17.04 14.10 8.94
CA ARG A 211 15.76 14.81 8.92
C ARG A 211 14.59 13.93 8.43
N GLN A 212 14.82 12.64 8.17
CA GLN A 212 13.84 11.68 7.65
C GLN A 212 13.16 12.16 6.35
N LEU A 213 13.89 12.83 5.46
CA LEU A 213 13.31 13.43 4.25
C LEU A 213 12.81 12.37 3.25
N ASP A 214 11.64 12.61 2.68
CA ASP A 214 11.19 11.88 1.49
C ASP A 214 11.78 12.59 0.26
N ILE A 215 12.61 11.88 -0.50
CA ILE A 215 13.30 12.42 -1.68
C ILE A 215 12.60 11.94 -2.94
N VAL A 216 12.09 12.87 -3.75
CA VAL A 216 11.44 12.56 -5.01
C VAL A 216 12.28 13.10 -6.16
N ARG A 217 12.72 12.19 -7.05
CA ARG A 217 13.39 12.55 -8.29
C ARG A 217 12.36 12.54 -9.42
N THR A 218 12.20 13.70 -10.06
CA THR A 218 11.33 13.91 -11.22
C THR A 218 12.15 13.95 -12.50
N SER A 219 11.51 14.25 -13.62
CA SER A 219 12.20 14.42 -14.91
C SER A 219 13.22 15.56 -14.92
N ARG A 220 13.03 16.61 -14.09
CA ARG A 220 13.87 17.83 -14.06
C ARG A 220 14.38 18.23 -12.67
N TYR A 221 13.64 17.93 -11.62
CA TYR A 221 13.94 18.38 -10.26
C TYR A 221 14.09 17.23 -9.27
N ILE A 222 14.89 17.45 -8.24
CA ILE A 222 14.81 16.69 -6.99
C ILE A 222 14.09 17.55 -5.96
N PHE A 223 13.05 16.96 -5.36
CA PHE A 223 12.33 17.53 -4.23
C PHE A 223 12.70 16.78 -2.96
N ALA A 224 13.26 17.48 -1.99
CA ALA A 224 13.52 16.96 -0.66
C ALA A 224 12.41 17.45 0.28
N LEU A 225 11.55 16.54 0.74
CA LEU A 225 10.30 16.85 1.43
C LEU A 225 10.36 16.41 2.89
N ALA A 226 10.02 17.32 3.81
CA ALA A 226 9.91 17.00 5.22
C ALA A 226 8.56 16.32 5.51
N PRO A 227 8.56 15.10 6.07
CA PRO A 227 7.32 14.44 6.46
C PRO A 227 6.61 15.23 7.57
N SER A 228 5.30 15.07 7.66
CA SER A 228 4.53 15.61 8.78
C SER A 228 4.90 14.90 10.08
N LYS A 229 4.99 15.66 11.19
CA LYS A 229 5.32 15.12 12.52
C LYS A 229 4.36 14.01 12.93
N GLU A 230 3.07 14.22 12.67
CA GLU A 230 2.01 13.27 13.03
C GLU A 230 1.79 12.20 11.95
N GLY A 231 2.49 12.26 10.81
CA GLY A 231 2.36 11.26 9.76
C GLY A 231 1.03 11.21 9.00
N LEU A 232 0.02 11.94 9.48
CA LEU A 232 -1.34 11.98 8.93
C LEU A 232 -1.49 12.98 7.79
N THR A 233 -0.74 14.08 7.84
CA THR A 233 -0.74 15.07 6.76
C THR A 233 0.08 14.53 5.58
N ASN A 234 -0.47 14.66 4.37
CA ASN A 234 0.24 14.24 3.17
C ASN A 234 1.54 15.03 2.99
N THR A 235 2.69 14.35 3.05
CA THR A 235 4.02 14.92 2.77
C THR A 235 4.07 15.62 1.41
N PHE A 236 3.31 15.12 0.44
CA PHE A 236 3.31 15.58 -0.94
C PHE A 236 2.26 16.68 -1.23
N SER A 237 1.57 17.20 -0.21
CA SER A 237 0.58 18.28 -0.36
C SER A 237 1.17 19.51 -1.05
N ILE A 238 0.39 20.10 -1.97
CA ILE A 238 0.76 21.33 -2.67
C ILE A 238 0.80 22.49 -1.69
N ARG A 239 -0.20 22.61 -0.79
CA ARG A 239 -0.21 23.67 0.23
C ARG A 239 1.01 23.61 1.14
N ARG A 240 1.33 22.40 1.62
CA ARG A 240 2.51 22.18 2.46
C ARG A 240 3.80 22.53 1.72
N PHE A 241 3.89 22.16 0.44
CA PHE A 241 5.03 22.51 -0.41
C PHE A 241 5.21 24.03 -0.57
N LEU A 242 4.13 24.79 -0.68
CA LEU A 242 4.16 26.25 -0.88
C LEU A 242 4.40 27.05 0.41
N GLN A 243 4.25 26.44 1.58
CA GLN A 243 4.32 27.11 2.86
C GLN A 243 5.74 27.60 3.18
N GLU A 244 5.85 28.91 3.46
CA GLU A 244 7.05 29.57 3.96
C GLU A 244 6.64 30.33 5.23
N GLU A 245 7.16 29.91 6.38
CA GLU A 245 6.77 30.46 7.69
C GLU A 245 7.88 31.31 8.28
N GLN A 246 7.53 32.51 8.72
CA GLN A 246 8.39 33.34 9.54
C GLN A 246 7.78 33.45 10.93
N PHE A 247 8.49 33.01 11.96
CA PHE A 247 8.04 33.12 13.34
C PHE A 247 8.31 34.53 13.86
N GLU A 248 7.38 35.10 14.65
CA GLU A 248 7.46 36.50 15.12
C GLU A 248 8.77 36.86 15.85
N ALA A 249 9.45 35.86 16.45
CA ALA A 249 10.72 36.01 17.16
C ALA A 249 11.95 35.55 16.36
N CYS A 250 11.82 35.22 15.07
CA CYS A 250 12.90 34.69 14.25
C CYS A 250 13.00 35.43 12.91
N GLU A 251 14.20 35.90 12.56
CA GLU A 251 14.44 36.48 11.24
C GLU A 251 14.48 35.43 10.12
N ASN A 252 14.68 34.15 10.47
CA ASN A 252 14.73 33.07 9.49
C ASN A 252 13.34 32.67 9.03
N VAL A 253 13.25 32.32 7.74
CA VAL A 253 12.06 31.74 7.13
C VAL A 253 12.24 30.24 7.02
N TYR A 254 11.23 29.48 7.41
CA TYR A 254 11.28 28.03 7.41
C TYR A 254 10.32 27.42 6.38
N PHE A 255 10.71 26.26 5.86
CA PHE A 255 10.01 25.59 4.78
C PHE A 255 9.77 24.11 5.10
N ASN A 256 8.88 23.46 4.34
CA ASN A 256 8.69 22.01 4.40
C ASN A 256 9.43 21.24 3.29
N SER A 257 10.10 21.95 2.38
CA SER A 257 10.78 21.33 1.25
C SER A 257 11.94 22.15 0.70
N ALA A 258 12.86 21.46 0.06
CA ALA A 258 13.95 22.04 -0.73
C ALA A 258 13.92 21.49 -2.17
N ILE A 259 14.37 22.31 -3.12
CA ILE A 259 14.33 22.03 -4.56
C ILE A 259 15.73 22.11 -5.14
N LEU A 260 16.11 21.07 -5.89
CA LEU A 260 17.35 21.03 -6.67
C LEU A 260 17.03 20.82 -8.14
N ASP A 261 17.53 21.70 -9.01
CA ASP A 261 17.44 21.57 -10.46
C ASP A 261 18.53 20.62 -10.98
N LEU A 262 18.12 19.56 -11.68
CA LEU A 262 19.04 18.56 -12.21
C LEU A 262 19.88 19.10 -13.37
N ASP A 263 19.38 20.10 -14.12
CA ASP A 263 20.13 20.71 -15.21
C ASP A 263 21.28 21.60 -14.69
N GLN A 264 21.19 22.03 -13.43
CA GLN A 264 22.18 22.87 -12.74
C GLN A 264 22.92 22.10 -11.65
N ILE A 265 22.94 20.76 -11.71
CA ILE A 265 23.48 19.91 -10.64
C ILE A 265 24.99 20.03 -10.44
N GLU A 266 25.73 20.67 -11.35
CA GLU A 266 27.16 20.95 -11.21
C GLU A 266 27.45 22.42 -10.85
N ASN A 267 26.41 23.26 -10.70
CA ASN A 267 26.54 24.69 -10.42
C ASN A 267 26.62 24.96 -8.92
N GLU A 268 27.76 25.51 -8.47
CA GLU A 268 28.04 25.79 -7.05
C GLU A 268 27.02 26.74 -6.40
N SER A 269 26.60 27.80 -7.09
CA SER A 269 25.61 28.75 -6.54
C SER A 269 24.25 28.09 -6.31
N HIS A 270 23.86 27.16 -7.21
CA HIS A 270 22.66 26.35 -7.01
C HIS A 270 22.82 25.36 -5.85
N HIS A 271 24.03 24.85 -5.60
CA HIS A 271 24.29 23.99 -4.44
C HIS A 271 24.13 24.77 -3.15
N GLU A 272 24.71 25.97 -3.05
CA GLU A 272 24.59 26.84 -1.88
C GLU A 272 23.11 27.15 -1.60
N GLN A 273 22.35 27.52 -2.63
CA GLN A 273 20.92 27.79 -2.50
C GLN A 273 20.15 26.54 -2.06
N PHE A 274 20.45 25.36 -2.59
CA PHE A 274 19.80 24.11 -2.16
C PHE A 274 20.16 23.75 -0.72
N GLN A 275 21.43 23.87 -0.34
CA GLN A 275 21.90 23.63 1.03
C GLN A 275 21.24 24.58 2.03
N TRP A 276 21.11 25.86 1.66
CA TRP A 276 20.37 26.86 2.42
C TRP A 276 18.91 26.48 2.59
N GLN A 277 18.21 26.07 1.52
CA GLN A 277 16.83 25.60 1.63
C GLN A 277 16.72 24.41 2.59
N VAL A 278 17.63 23.43 2.50
CA VAL A 278 17.63 22.24 3.37
C VAL A 278 17.91 22.60 4.83
N SER A 279 18.77 23.57 5.12
CA SER A 279 19.03 24.01 6.51
C SER A 279 17.84 24.74 7.12
N HIS A 280 16.97 25.34 6.29
CA HIS A 280 15.74 26.02 6.68
C HIS A 280 14.50 25.12 6.66
N ILE A 281 14.65 23.83 6.34
CA ILE A 281 13.56 22.87 6.52
C ILE A 281 13.22 22.80 8.02
N ILE A 282 11.94 23.00 8.36
CA ILE A 282 11.43 22.88 9.74
C ILE A 282 11.79 21.49 10.27
N THR A 283 12.83 21.45 11.10
CA THR A 283 13.14 20.30 11.94
C THR A 283 12.89 20.72 13.36
N ILE A 284 12.17 19.87 14.10
CA ILE A 284 12.39 19.88 15.55
C ILE A 284 13.84 19.45 15.71
N ASP A 285 14.68 20.25 16.37
CA ASP A 285 15.96 19.77 16.87
C ASP A 285 15.66 18.71 17.95
N LYS A 286 15.40 17.47 17.49
CA LYS A 286 14.93 16.40 18.34
C LYS A 286 16.12 15.87 19.15
N GLN A 287 16.07 16.04 20.47
CA GLN A 287 16.85 15.19 21.38
C GLN A 287 16.18 13.81 21.43
N ILE A 288 16.36 13.01 20.38
CA ILE A 288 15.94 11.61 20.38
C ILE A 288 16.89 10.82 21.28
N ASN A 289 16.35 9.99 22.18
CA ASN A 289 17.17 9.07 22.95
C ASN A 289 18.02 8.20 22.01
N GLN A 290 19.32 8.11 22.32
CA GLN A 290 20.29 7.34 21.56
C GLN A 290 19.82 5.89 21.33
N TYR A 291 19.16 5.28 22.31
CA TYR A 291 18.60 3.93 22.17
C TYR A 291 17.53 3.85 21.08
N VAL A 292 16.58 4.79 21.04
CA VAL A 292 15.53 4.83 20.01
C VAL A 292 16.15 5.04 18.63
N SER A 293 17.15 5.94 18.53
CA SER A 293 17.91 6.13 17.30
C SER A 293 18.67 4.87 16.87
N ASP A 294 19.24 4.13 17.82
CA ASP A 294 19.96 2.89 17.56
C ASP A 294 19.03 1.77 17.09
N VAL A 295 17.84 1.62 17.68
CA VAL A 295 16.81 0.67 17.21
C VAL A 295 16.44 0.97 15.76
N VAL A 296 16.12 2.22 15.44
CA VAL A 296 15.81 2.64 14.07
C VAL A 296 16.95 2.33 13.10
N ARG A 297 18.19 2.67 13.48
CA ARG A 297 19.37 2.39 12.65
C ARG A 297 19.55 0.89 12.41
N GLN A 298 19.35 0.05 13.42
CA GLN A 298 19.45 -1.41 13.26
C GLN A 298 18.36 -1.98 12.36
N ILE A 299 17.12 -1.49 12.49
CA ILE A 299 16.01 -1.85 11.60
C ILE A 299 16.33 -1.51 10.15
N GLU A 300 16.77 -0.27 9.88
CA GLU A 300 17.13 0.17 8.53
C GLU A 300 18.29 -0.64 7.95
N LEU A 301 19.32 -0.91 8.76
CA LEU A 301 20.47 -1.72 8.34
C LEU A 301 20.05 -3.15 8.02
N TYR A 302 19.25 -3.79 8.89
CA TYR A 302 18.77 -5.15 8.69
C TYR A 302 17.88 -5.27 7.45
N ALA A 303 16.95 -4.32 7.27
CA ALA A 303 16.08 -4.27 6.10
C ALA A 303 16.90 -4.23 4.80
N ASN A 304 17.86 -3.31 4.70
CA ASN A 304 18.65 -3.08 3.50
C ASN A 304 19.74 -4.15 3.24
N LYS A 305 20.39 -4.66 4.29
CA LYS A 305 21.55 -5.56 4.16
C LYS A 305 21.22 -7.03 4.28
N THR A 306 20.04 -7.37 4.78
CA THR A 306 19.66 -8.77 5.03
C THR A 306 18.30 -9.09 4.43
N LEU A 307 17.24 -8.38 4.83
CA LEU A 307 15.88 -8.78 4.50
C LEU A 307 15.53 -8.59 3.01
N ILE A 308 15.84 -7.43 2.43
CA ILE A 308 15.62 -7.15 1.00
C ILE A 308 16.48 -8.06 0.11
N PRO A 309 17.82 -8.17 0.33
CA PRO A 309 18.63 -9.11 -0.45
C PRO A 309 18.10 -10.54 -0.40
N PHE A 310 17.71 -11.04 0.79
CA PHE A 310 17.12 -12.36 0.96
C PHE A 310 15.85 -12.56 0.14
N LEU A 311 14.97 -11.55 0.06
CA LEU A 311 13.77 -11.62 -0.79
C LEU A 311 14.13 -11.74 -2.27
N MET A 312 15.13 -10.99 -2.72
CA MET A 312 15.50 -10.85 -4.12
C MET A 312 16.46 -11.94 -4.64
N GLU A 313 16.98 -12.79 -3.76
CA GLU A 313 17.81 -13.94 -4.16
C GLU A 313 17.07 -14.85 -5.16
N PRO A 314 17.73 -15.27 -6.26
CA PRO A 314 17.11 -16.14 -7.27
C PRO A 314 16.50 -17.40 -6.67
N LEU A 315 15.31 -17.77 -7.16
CA LEU A 315 14.70 -19.05 -6.84
C LEU A 315 15.39 -20.15 -7.65
N ASN A 316 16.13 -21.03 -6.98
CA ASN A 316 16.82 -22.15 -7.62
C ASN A 316 16.07 -23.47 -7.34
N PRO A 317 15.25 -23.97 -8.29
CA PRO A 317 14.56 -25.23 -8.15
C PRO A 317 15.53 -26.39 -8.37
N GLN A 318 16.27 -26.78 -7.33
CA GLN A 318 17.11 -27.98 -7.32
C GLN A 318 16.24 -29.25 -7.23
N GLY A 319 15.30 -29.42 -8.18
CA GLY A 319 14.32 -30.53 -8.20
C GLY A 319 13.06 -30.31 -7.35
N VAL A 320 12.92 -29.15 -6.68
CA VAL A 320 11.72 -28.77 -5.92
C VAL A 320 10.81 -27.88 -6.77
N PHE A 321 9.49 -28.08 -6.69
CA PHE A 321 8.49 -27.21 -7.32
C PHE A 321 8.65 -25.77 -6.84
N ILE A 322 8.63 -24.82 -7.78
CA ILE A 322 8.85 -23.39 -7.52
C ILE A 322 7.84 -22.84 -6.50
N GLU A 323 6.61 -23.34 -6.50
CA GLU A 323 5.56 -22.93 -5.57
C GLU A 323 5.94 -23.21 -4.11
N LYS A 324 6.56 -24.37 -3.84
CA LYS A 324 7.02 -24.73 -2.49
C LYS A 324 8.20 -23.88 -2.05
N LEU A 325 9.13 -23.58 -2.96
CA LEU A 325 10.25 -22.70 -2.67
C LEU A 325 9.80 -21.28 -2.35
N VAL A 326 8.80 -20.78 -3.11
CA VAL A 326 8.17 -19.49 -2.83
C VAL A 326 7.50 -19.50 -1.46
N GLU A 327 6.71 -20.53 -1.13
CA GLU A 327 6.05 -20.63 0.17
C GLU A 327 7.06 -20.59 1.33
N GLN A 328 8.14 -21.37 1.24
CA GLN A 328 9.21 -21.35 2.24
C GLN A 328 9.89 -19.98 2.33
N ARG A 329 10.21 -19.36 1.18
CA ARG A 329 10.81 -18.02 1.12
C ARG A 329 9.94 -16.98 1.83
N LEU A 330 8.62 -17.05 1.67
CA LEU A 330 7.67 -16.15 2.34
C LEU A 330 7.60 -16.37 3.84
N ILE A 331 7.58 -17.63 4.30
CA ILE A 331 7.58 -17.95 5.74
C ILE A 331 8.86 -17.44 6.41
N ASP A 332 10.01 -17.73 5.81
CA ASP A 332 11.30 -17.28 6.34
C ASP A 332 11.43 -15.76 6.32
N PHE A 333 10.92 -15.10 5.26
CA PHE A 333 10.87 -13.65 5.18
C PHE A 333 10.00 -13.07 6.30
N GLU A 334 8.81 -13.63 6.54
CA GLU A 334 7.91 -13.17 7.62
C GLU A 334 8.54 -13.34 9.00
N GLN A 335 9.18 -14.47 9.28
CA GLN A 335 9.88 -14.69 10.55
C GLN A 335 11.00 -13.67 10.76
N LYS A 336 11.81 -13.42 9.73
CA LYS A 336 12.89 -12.43 9.77
C LYS A 336 12.36 -11.01 9.99
N LEU A 337 11.31 -10.63 9.25
CA LEU A 337 10.61 -9.35 9.38
C LEU A 337 10.07 -9.17 10.80
N CYS A 338 9.35 -10.17 11.32
CA CYS A 338 8.74 -10.06 12.63
C CYS A 338 9.78 -9.94 13.75
N ARG A 339 10.82 -10.79 13.74
CA ARG A 339 11.82 -10.82 14.83
C ARG A 339 12.79 -9.64 14.83
N ASN A 340 13.17 -9.13 13.66
CA ASN A 340 14.25 -8.15 13.54
C ASN A 340 13.75 -6.75 13.20
N ILE A 341 12.45 -6.58 12.92
CA ILE A 341 11.84 -5.28 12.64
C ILE A 341 10.62 -5.07 13.53
N LEU A 342 9.60 -5.92 13.46
CA LEU A 342 8.32 -5.65 14.13
C LEU A 342 8.37 -5.76 15.66
N GLU A 343 9.03 -6.80 16.19
CA GLU A 343 9.24 -6.99 17.64
C GLU A 343 10.09 -5.86 18.25
N PRO A 344 11.24 -5.46 17.67
CA PRO A 344 12.02 -4.33 18.16
C PRO A 344 11.25 -3.00 18.22
N ILE A 345 10.33 -2.76 17.28
CA ILE A 345 9.48 -1.55 17.31
C ILE A 345 8.58 -1.56 18.54
N ALA A 346 7.91 -2.68 18.82
CA ALA A 346 7.05 -2.81 19.99
C ALA A 346 7.85 -2.69 21.29
N ASP A 347 9.03 -3.30 21.35
CA ASP A 347 9.93 -3.20 22.51
C ASP A 347 10.36 -1.75 22.78
N ALA A 348 10.76 -1.01 21.74
CA ALA A 348 11.11 0.39 21.86
C ALA A 348 9.92 1.26 22.33
N LEU A 349 8.73 1.06 21.76
CA LEU A 349 7.52 1.78 22.17
C LEU A 349 7.15 1.50 23.63
N LYS A 350 7.35 0.26 24.09
CA LYS A 350 6.96 -0.18 25.43
C LYS A 350 7.95 0.23 26.51
N HIS A 351 9.26 0.30 26.18
CA HIS A 351 10.31 0.39 27.19
C HIS A 351 11.26 1.59 27.05
N ALA A 352 11.39 2.18 25.86
CA ALA A 352 12.44 3.16 25.57
C ALA A 352 11.93 4.56 25.17
N VAL A 353 10.71 4.64 24.65
CA VAL A 353 10.11 5.91 24.25
C VAL A 353 9.50 6.60 25.46
N HIS A 354 9.87 7.86 25.67
CA HIS A 354 9.43 8.65 26.83
C HIS A 354 8.78 9.98 26.43
N HIS A 355 8.88 10.39 25.16
CA HIS A 355 8.24 11.61 24.65
C HIS A 355 7.59 11.40 23.28
N SER A 356 6.56 12.19 22.98
CA SER A 356 5.86 12.23 21.68
C SER A 356 6.77 12.43 20.46
N ASP A 357 7.90 13.13 20.60
CA ASP A 357 8.83 13.37 19.48
C ASP A 357 9.56 12.10 19.05
N GLU A 358 9.83 11.21 20.02
CA GLU A 358 10.41 9.89 19.81
C GLU A 358 9.37 8.93 19.21
N CYS A 359 8.11 8.98 19.67
CA CYS A 359 7.00 8.29 19.02
C CYS A 359 6.91 8.67 17.54
N SER A 360 6.93 9.98 17.25
CA SER A 360 6.86 10.52 15.90
C SER A 360 8.07 10.11 15.05
N TYR A 361 9.28 10.18 15.62
CA TYR A 361 10.50 9.74 14.95
C TYR A 361 10.44 8.25 14.61
N LEU A 362 10.06 7.40 15.56
CA LEU A 362 9.94 5.96 15.37
C LEU A 362 8.86 5.63 14.32
N TYR A 363 7.68 6.26 14.41
CA TYR A 363 6.62 6.09 13.41
C TYR A 363 7.11 6.36 12.00
N LEU A 364 7.74 7.52 11.77
CA LEU A 364 8.21 7.92 10.45
C LEU A 364 9.25 6.95 9.89
N SER A 365 10.22 6.53 10.71
CA SER A 365 11.23 5.55 10.31
C SER A 365 10.63 4.18 9.99
N VAL A 366 9.68 3.72 10.80
CA VAL A 366 8.96 2.46 10.56
C VAL A 366 8.16 2.54 9.27
N LYS A 367 7.40 3.63 9.08
CA LYS A 367 6.63 3.88 7.86
C LYS A 367 7.53 3.86 6.62
N GLN A 368 8.65 4.59 6.64
CA GLN A 368 9.59 4.62 5.51
C GLN A 368 10.21 3.25 5.23
N THR A 369 10.56 2.50 6.28
CA THR A 369 11.08 1.13 6.14
C THR A 369 10.03 0.20 5.52
N LEU A 370 8.78 0.26 5.97
CA LEU A 370 7.68 -0.55 5.42
C LEU A 370 7.36 -0.16 3.97
N ASP A 371 7.31 1.13 3.66
CA ASP A 371 7.09 1.63 2.30
C ASP A 371 8.19 1.12 1.34
N ASP A 372 9.43 1.03 1.81
CA ASP A 372 10.56 0.48 1.06
C ASP A 372 10.44 -1.04 0.87
N LEU A 373 10.12 -1.78 1.94
CA LEU A 373 9.91 -3.23 1.87
C LEU A 373 8.75 -3.60 0.93
N ILE A 374 7.64 -2.86 0.99
CA ILE A 374 6.48 -3.05 0.12
C ILE A 374 6.87 -2.81 -1.34
N SER A 375 7.63 -1.74 -1.63
CA SER A 375 8.13 -1.45 -2.99
C SER A 375 8.97 -2.60 -3.56
N HIS A 376 9.94 -3.10 -2.78
CA HIS A 376 10.77 -4.23 -3.21
C HIS A 376 9.96 -5.53 -3.35
N PHE A 377 8.95 -5.74 -2.52
CA PHE A 377 8.08 -6.92 -2.64
C PHE A 377 7.15 -6.85 -3.86
N ILE A 378 6.64 -5.66 -4.23
CA ILE A 378 5.88 -5.47 -5.48
C ILE A 378 6.75 -5.89 -6.67
N GLU A 379 8.04 -5.58 -6.64
CA GLU A 379 8.96 -6.02 -7.67
C GLU A 379 9.13 -7.55 -7.67
N PHE A 380 9.44 -8.16 -6.52
CA PHE A 380 9.54 -9.62 -6.39
C PHE A 380 8.29 -10.31 -6.95
N HIS A 381 7.11 -9.79 -6.62
CA HIS A 381 5.83 -10.29 -7.13
C HIS A 381 5.72 -10.17 -8.66
N SER A 382 6.25 -9.11 -9.26
CA SER A 382 6.15 -8.86 -10.71
C SER A 382 7.09 -9.70 -11.58
N GLN A 383 7.87 -10.62 -10.99
CA GLN A 383 8.69 -11.56 -11.77
C GLN A 383 7.79 -12.56 -12.53
N PRO A 384 8.12 -12.94 -13.78
CA PRO A 384 7.26 -13.82 -14.59
C PRO A 384 6.91 -15.16 -13.94
N SER A 385 7.83 -15.75 -13.17
CA SER A 385 7.63 -17.00 -12.44
C SER A 385 6.75 -16.87 -11.19
N ILE A 386 6.44 -15.65 -10.76
CA ILE A 386 5.83 -15.35 -9.47
C ILE A 386 4.50 -14.60 -9.62
N ILE A 387 4.31 -13.82 -10.69
CA ILE A 387 3.20 -12.88 -10.87
C ILE A 387 1.79 -13.47 -10.73
N PHE A 388 1.63 -14.78 -10.96
CA PHE A 388 0.35 -15.47 -10.78
C PHE A 388 0.28 -16.36 -9.52
N ASN A 389 1.30 -16.31 -8.65
CA ASN A 389 1.33 -17.08 -7.43
C ASN A 389 0.35 -16.49 -6.39
N LYS A 390 -0.65 -17.29 -5.98
CA LYS A 390 -1.67 -16.85 -5.01
C LYS A 390 -1.06 -16.46 -3.65
N GLN A 391 -0.07 -17.20 -3.15
CA GLN A 391 0.51 -16.92 -1.84
C GLN A 391 1.27 -15.59 -1.82
N VAL A 392 2.00 -15.28 -2.88
CA VAL A 392 2.70 -13.98 -3.00
C VAL A 392 1.71 -12.83 -3.08
N ASN A 393 0.61 -13.00 -3.84
CA ASN A 393 -0.48 -12.03 -3.89
C ASN A 393 -1.11 -11.76 -2.50
N LEU A 394 -1.34 -12.81 -1.71
CA LEU A 394 -1.86 -12.67 -0.34
C LEU A 394 -0.82 -12.08 0.62
N PHE A 395 0.46 -12.36 0.41
CA PHE A 395 1.52 -11.85 1.27
C PHE A 395 1.73 -10.33 1.09
N ILE A 396 1.80 -9.84 -0.15
CA ILE A 396 1.88 -8.38 -0.40
C ILE A 396 0.65 -7.66 0.16
N ALA A 397 -0.52 -8.29 0.08
CA ALA A 397 -1.75 -7.79 0.66
C ALA A 397 -1.67 -7.67 2.19
N ARG A 398 -1.08 -8.65 2.88
CA ARG A 398 -0.81 -8.60 4.32
C ARG A 398 0.20 -7.50 4.70
N LEU A 399 1.27 -7.33 3.93
CA LEU A 399 2.26 -6.25 4.14
C LEU A 399 1.62 -4.86 4.03
N LYS A 400 0.86 -4.61 2.95
CA LYS A 400 0.11 -3.36 2.77
C LYS A 400 -0.92 -3.13 3.87
N SER A 401 -1.62 -4.19 4.28
CA SER A 401 -2.60 -4.12 5.37
C SER A 401 -1.95 -3.79 6.70
N TYR A 402 -0.76 -4.31 6.99
CA TYR A 402 0.00 -3.97 8.19
C TYR A 402 0.35 -2.47 8.23
N ALA A 403 0.89 -1.92 7.14
CA ALA A 403 1.17 -0.49 7.04
C ALA A 403 -0.10 0.37 7.19
N THR A 404 -1.21 -0.08 6.61
CA THR A 404 -2.51 0.60 6.72
C THR A 404 -3.07 0.56 8.15
N LEU A 405 -2.96 -0.58 8.85
CA LEU A 405 -3.35 -0.71 10.26
C LEU A 405 -2.53 0.20 11.17
N LEU A 406 -1.20 0.28 10.96
CA LEU A 406 -0.34 1.21 11.70
C LEU A 406 -0.74 2.67 11.47
N GLN A 407 -1.14 3.03 10.24
CA GLN A 407 -1.63 4.38 9.96
C GLN A 407 -2.98 4.66 10.64
N LYS A 408 -3.96 3.73 10.53
CA LYS A 408 -5.28 3.88 11.17
C LYS A 408 -5.18 4.01 12.68
N ARG A 409 -4.23 3.30 13.29
CA ARG A 409 -4.00 3.23 14.73
C ARG A 409 -2.80 4.06 15.18
N HIS A 410 -2.37 5.04 14.38
CA HIS A 410 -1.17 5.84 14.67
C HIS A 410 -1.22 6.44 16.09
N ALA A 411 -2.33 7.11 16.43
CA ALA A 411 -2.52 7.71 17.74
C ALA A 411 -2.61 6.68 18.89
N ASP A 412 -3.09 5.47 18.60
CA ASP A 412 -3.28 4.39 19.58
C ASP A 412 -2.04 3.51 19.76
N VAL A 413 -1.00 3.68 18.94
CA VAL A 413 0.22 2.86 18.94
C VAL A 413 1.45 3.71 19.21
N PHE A 414 1.54 4.91 18.64
CA PHE A 414 2.69 5.80 18.75
C PHE A 414 2.41 6.90 19.77
N THR A 415 2.20 6.46 21.01
CA THR A 415 2.05 7.31 22.19
C THR A 415 2.88 6.74 23.34
N VAL A 416 3.13 7.56 24.35
CA VAL A 416 3.87 7.13 25.54
C VAL A 416 2.94 6.34 26.44
N PHE A 417 3.28 5.08 26.71
CA PHE A 417 2.43 4.18 27.50
C PHE A 417 2.95 3.98 28.91
N SER A 418 2.02 3.90 29.86
CA SER A 418 2.24 3.12 31.08
C SER A 418 2.09 1.62 30.78
N TYR A 419 2.58 0.76 31.67
CA TYR A 419 2.40 -0.69 31.53
C TYR A 419 0.92 -1.11 31.46
N GLU A 420 0.06 -0.49 32.28
CA GLU A 420 -1.38 -0.79 32.28
C GLU A 420 -2.07 -0.29 31.01
N ASP A 421 -1.70 0.90 30.52
CA ASP A 421 -2.24 1.42 29.27
C ASP A 421 -1.83 0.53 28.09
N TRP A 422 -0.59 0.05 28.03
CA TRP A 422 -0.16 -0.91 27.01
C TRP A 422 -1.03 -2.17 27.00
N LYS A 423 -1.32 -2.72 28.19
CA LYS A 423 -2.15 -3.93 28.34
C LYS A 423 -3.59 -3.69 27.90
N LYS A 424 -4.16 -2.52 28.23
CA LYS A 424 -5.50 -2.11 27.80
C LYS A 424 -5.56 -1.96 26.28
N HIS A 425 -4.64 -1.20 25.69
CA HIS A 425 -4.57 -0.99 24.24
C HIS A 425 -4.33 -2.31 23.50
N HIS A 426 -3.53 -3.23 24.05
CA HIS A 426 -3.37 -4.58 23.52
C HIS A 426 -4.70 -5.33 23.45
N ALA A 427 -5.50 -5.29 24.51
CA ALA A 427 -6.80 -5.97 24.53
C ALA A 427 -7.77 -5.38 23.51
N GLU A 428 -7.85 -4.04 23.43
CA GLU A 428 -8.69 -3.33 22.47
C GLU A 428 -8.26 -3.61 21.02
N ALA A 429 -6.95 -3.61 20.75
CA ALA A 429 -6.38 -3.92 19.44
C ALA A 429 -6.79 -5.30 18.92
N LEU A 430 -6.81 -6.31 19.82
CA LEU A 430 -7.07 -7.69 19.46
C LEU A 430 -8.54 -8.11 19.63
N GLU A 431 -9.41 -7.23 20.14
CA GLU A 431 -10.85 -7.49 20.30
C GLU A 431 -11.50 -8.07 19.02
N PRO A 432 -11.38 -7.46 17.82
CA PRO A 432 -12.00 -8.01 16.61
C PRO A 432 -11.44 -9.39 16.24
N THR A 433 -10.15 -9.62 16.45
CA THR A 433 -9.48 -10.89 16.17
C THR A 433 -9.98 -11.99 17.11
N ASN A 434 -10.18 -11.66 18.39
CA ASN A 434 -10.69 -12.60 19.39
C ASN A 434 -12.17 -12.94 19.12
N ILE A 435 -13.01 -11.95 18.83
CA ILE A 435 -14.41 -12.18 18.43
C ILE A 435 -14.48 -13.10 17.21
N LEU A 436 -13.63 -12.86 16.21
CA LEU A 436 -13.57 -13.71 15.02
C LEU A 436 -13.15 -15.15 15.34
N LYS A 437 -12.15 -15.34 16.21
CA LYS A 437 -11.71 -16.67 16.67
C LYS A 437 -12.84 -17.41 17.36
N ASP A 438 -13.51 -16.77 18.31
CA ASP A 438 -14.59 -17.38 19.08
C ASP A 438 -15.79 -17.74 18.21
N LEU A 439 -16.20 -16.82 17.32
CA LEU A 439 -17.26 -17.05 16.33
C LEU A 439 -16.92 -18.22 15.41
N SER A 440 -15.71 -18.26 14.88
CA SER A 440 -15.28 -19.29 13.93
C SER A 440 -15.19 -20.67 14.60
N ALA A 441 -14.60 -20.73 15.81
CA ALA A 441 -14.46 -21.97 16.57
C ALA A 441 -15.82 -22.54 17.00
N SER A 442 -16.68 -21.71 17.57
CA SER A 442 -18.04 -22.11 17.99
C SER A 442 -18.89 -22.58 16.81
N SER A 443 -18.88 -21.82 15.70
CA SER A 443 -19.63 -22.18 14.49
C SER A 443 -19.11 -23.45 13.83
N LEU A 444 -17.79 -23.66 13.81
CA LEU A 444 -17.19 -24.88 13.27
C LEU A 444 -17.55 -26.10 14.12
N GLN A 445 -17.54 -25.96 15.44
CA GLN A 445 -17.94 -27.03 16.35
C GLN A 445 -19.42 -27.39 16.15
N GLU A 446 -20.31 -26.40 16.16
CA GLU A 446 -21.75 -26.63 15.94
C GLU A 446 -22.00 -27.28 14.56
N TYR A 447 -21.27 -26.83 13.53
CA TYR A 447 -21.34 -27.43 12.20
C TYR A 447 -20.89 -28.90 12.21
N LYS A 448 -19.76 -29.22 12.86
CA LYS A 448 -19.24 -30.59 12.94
C LYS A 448 -20.23 -31.51 13.66
N ASP A 449 -20.85 -31.06 14.74
CA ASP A 449 -21.83 -31.83 15.50
C ASP A 449 -23.07 -32.11 14.64
N ALA A 450 -23.67 -31.08 14.03
CA ALA A 450 -24.82 -31.23 13.15
C ALA A 450 -24.53 -32.11 11.92
N PHE A 451 -23.32 -32.00 11.37
CA PHE A 451 -22.90 -32.79 10.21
C PHE A 451 -22.63 -34.26 10.56
N SER A 452 -22.09 -34.53 11.75
CA SER A 452 -21.91 -35.88 12.28
C SER A 452 -23.27 -36.57 12.47
N GLU A 453 -24.23 -35.88 13.10
CA GLU A 453 -25.60 -36.36 13.28
C GLU A 453 -26.31 -36.63 11.95
N LEU A 454 -26.09 -35.75 10.96
CA LEU A 454 -26.60 -35.93 9.60
C LEU A 454 -26.05 -37.19 8.94
N LYS A 455 -24.75 -37.45 9.05
CA LYS A 455 -24.12 -38.67 8.53
C LYS A 455 -24.65 -39.92 9.19
N GLU A 456 -24.89 -39.87 10.50
CA GLU A 456 -25.45 -40.99 11.26
C GLU A 456 -26.90 -41.28 10.83
N ASN A 457 -27.76 -40.26 10.72
CA ASN A 457 -29.13 -40.42 10.21
C ASN A 457 -29.15 -40.97 8.76
N GLN A 458 -28.21 -40.56 7.91
CA GLN A 458 -28.08 -41.10 6.55
C GLN A 458 -27.67 -42.58 6.53
N ARG A 459 -26.77 -43.00 7.44
CA ARG A 459 -26.39 -44.41 7.60
C ARG A 459 -27.58 -45.24 8.09
N GLN A 460 -28.30 -44.74 9.09
CA GLN A 460 -29.51 -45.39 9.61
C GLN A 460 -30.60 -45.51 8.55
N LEU A 461 -30.80 -44.49 7.71
CA LEU A 461 -31.74 -44.58 6.59
C LEU A 461 -31.35 -45.68 5.59
N LYS A 462 -30.07 -45.80 5.24
CA LYS A 462 -29.57 -46.88 4.35
C LYS A 462 -29.72 -48.27 4.98
N GLN A 463 -29.48 -48.40 6.28
CA GLN A 463 -29.63 -49.66 7.03
C GLN A 463 -31.11 -50.02 7.25
N SER A 464 -32.00 -49.04 7.29
CA SER A 464 -33.45 -49.25 7.45
C SER A 464 -34.15 -49.84 6.22
N ALA A 465 -33.42 -50.32 5.20
CA ALA A 465 -33.98 -50.95 4.00
C ALA A 465 -34.62 -52.35 4.24
N SER A 466 -34.56 -52.90 5.46
CA SER A 466 -35.14 -54.22 5.80
C SER A 466 -36.67 -54.16 6.04
N PHE A 467 -37.39 -55.21 5.63
CA PHE A 467 -38.87 -55.27 5.51
C PHE A 467 -39.68 -54.83 6.76
N LEU A 468 -39.14 -54.98 7.97
CA LEU A 468 -39.80 -54.62 9.24
C LEU A 468 -39.83 -53.10 9.54
N SER A 469 -39.02 -52.28 8.87
CA SER A 469 -38.96 -50.83 9.10
C SER A 469 -40.08 -50.04 8.41
N LYS A 470 -40.71 -50.62 7.38
CA LYS A 470 -41.77 -50.00 6.58
C LYS A 470 -43.11 -49.87 7.34
N LEU A 471 -43.30 -50.66 8.41
CA LEU A 471 -44.55 -50.71 9.17
C LEU A 471 -44.71 -49.60 10.23
N LEU A 472 -43.68 -48.76 10.49
CA LEU A 472 -43.64 -47.85 11.65
C LEU A 472 -43.40 -46.35 11.35
N ASN A 473 -43.52 -45.87 10.09
CA ASN A 473 -43.21 -44.47 9.69
C ASN A 473 -41.79 -43.95 10.08
N LYS A 474 -40.94 -44.81 10.63
CA LYS A 474 -39.56 -44.53 11.06
C LYS A 474 -38.66 -44.01 9.91
N PRO A 475 -38.76 -44.50 8.67
CA PRO A 475 -37.99 -43.95 7.54
C PRO A 475 -38.37 -42.52 7.19
N GLN A 476 -39.64 -42.13 7.37
CA GLN A 476 -40.10 -40.77 7.08
C GLN A 476 -39.57 -39.78 8.12
N LYS A 477 -39.65 -40.11 9.42
CA LYS A 477 -39.06 -39.29 10.48
C LYS A 477 -37.55 -39.08 10.32
N ILE A 478 -36.83 -40.13 9.89
CA ILE A 478 -35.38 -40.03 9.61
C ILE A 478 -35.13 -39.12 8.40
N LYS A 479 -35.94 -39.22 7.32
CA LYS A 479 -35.85 -38.30 6.18
C LYS A 479 -36.11 -36.85 6.58
N ASP A 480 -37.13 -36.60 7.39
CA ASP A 480 -37.46 -35.26 7.86
C ASP A 480 -36.34 -34.68 8.73
N ASN A 481 -35.72 -35.50 9.60
CA ASN A 481 -34.55 -35.10 10.38
C ASN A 481 -33.33 -34.80 9.50
N ILE A 482 -33.09 -35.57 8.44
CA ILE A 482 -32.01 -35.27 7.47
C ILE A 482 -32.25 -33.92 6.80
N ILE A 483 -33.49 -33.59 6.42
CA ILE A 483 -33.82 -32.28 5.83
C ILE A 483 -33.52 -31.16 6.84
N LYS A 484 -34.01 -31.29 8.07
CA LYS A 484 -33.75 -30.31 9.15
C LYS A 484 -32.26 -30.12 9.43
N LEU A 485 -31.47 -31.20 9.48
CA LEU A 485 -30.03 -31.11 9.72
C LEU A 485 -29.29 -30.48 8.54
N LYS A 486 -29.71 -30.74 7.30
CA LYS A 486 -29.16 -30.05 6.11
C LYS A 486 -29.41 -28.54 6.20
N GLU A 487 -30.64 -28.14 6.51
CA GLU A 487 -31.01 -26.75 6.71
C GLU A 487 -30.19 -26.10 7.83
N LYS A 488 -30.06 -26.78 8.99
CA LYS A 488 -29.25 -26.33 10.12
C LYS A 488 -27.79 -26.11 9.72
N THR A 489 -27.15 -27.07 9.05
CA THR A 489 -25.74 -26.91 8.60
C THR A 489 -25.55 -25.74 7.65
N THR A 490 -26.52 -25.48 6.77
CA THR A 490 -26.49 -24.32 5.87
C THR A 490 -26.74 -23.02 6.62
N GLN A 491 -27.64 -23.01 7.60
CA GLN A 491 -27.91 -21.85 8.43
C GLN A 491 -26.71 -21.44 9.27
N ILE A 492 -26.00 -22.39 9.88
CA ILE A 492 -24.76 -22.13 10.64
C ILE A 492 -23.72 -21.42 9.75
N LYS A 493 -23.47 -21.97 8.54
CA LYS A 493 -22.55 -21.35 7.58
C LYS A 493 -22.98 -19.94 7.17
N ARG A 494 -24.27 -19.74 6.87
CA ARG A 494 -24.81 -18.43 6.47
C ARG A 494 -24.72 -17.41 7.60
N HIS A 495 -25.01 -17.82 8.83
CA HIS A 495 -24.90 -16.98 10.01
C HIS A 495 -23.46 -16.56 10.24
N ALA A 496 -22.52 -17.51 10.30
CA ALA A 496 -21.11 -17.21 10.48
C ALA A 496 -20.56 -16.29 9.37
N HIS A 497 -20.92 -16.54 8.10
CA HIS A 497 -20.57 -15.66 6.98
C HIS A 497 -21.02 -14.21 7.20
N GLN A 498 -22.28 -14.01 7.59
CA GLN A 498 -22.84 -12.69 7.85
C GLN A 498 -22.22 -12.00 9.06
N GLU A 499 -22.00 -12.73 10.15
CA GLU A 499 -21.38 -12.17 11.36
C GLU A 499 -19.93 -11.74 11.10
N ILE A 500 -19.16 -12.50 10.33
CA ILE A 500 -17.79 -12.10 9.94
C ILE A 500 -17.80 -10.76 9.21
N ILE A 501 -18.72 -10.56 8.26
CA ILE A 501 -18.88 -9.28 7.55
C ILE A 501 -19.27 -8.15 8.51
N ARG A 502 -20.13 -8.43 9.50
CA ARG A 502 -20.54 -7.43 10.51
C ARG A 502 -19.41 -7.01 11.44
N ILE A 503 -18.46 -7.91 11.76
CA ILE A 503 -17.29 -7.57 12.59
C ILE A 503 -16.51 -6.41 11.93
N GLN A 504 -16.28 -6.47 10.61
CA GLN A 504 -15.58 -5.39 9.90
C GLN A 504 -16.27 -4.04 10.05
N ARG A 505 -17.60 -4.00 9.96
CA ARG A 505 -18.38 -2.75 10.11
C ARG A 505 -18.36 -2.21 11.54
N ARG A 506 -18.23 -3.08 12.55
CA ARG A 506 -18.13 -2.69 13.97
C ARG A 506 -16.77 -2.10 14.33
N PHE A 507 -15.69 -2.51 13.65
CA PHE A 507 -14.32 -2.10 13.98
C PHE A 507 -13.54 -1.52 12.77
N PRO A 508 -14.01 -0.43 12.14
CA PRO A 508 -13.42 0.10 10.90
C PRO A 508 -11.99 0.65 11.06
N SER A 509 -11.59 1.05 12.27
CA SER A 509 -10.23 1.51 12.59
C SER A 509 -9.26 0.37 12.86
N LEU A 510 -9.75 -0.83 13.20
CA LEU A 510 -8.94 -1.98 13.58
C LEU A 510 -8.89 -3.07 12.51
N ILE A 511 -9.73 -3.00 11.47
CA ILE A 511 -9.78 -3.97 10.38
C ILE A 511 -9.55 -3.26 9.06
N VAL A 512 -8.82 -3.91 8.15
CA VAL A 512 -8.61 -3.41 6.79
C VAL A 512 -9.49 -4.20 5.83
N TYR A 513 -10.30 -3.49 5.03
CA TYR A 513 -11.04 -4.08 3.92
C TYR A 513 -10.28 -3.80 2.62
N LEU A 514 -9.54 -4.80 2.14
CA LEU A 514 -8.45 -4.59 1.18
C LEU A 514 -8.90 -4.02 -0.17
N GLU A 515 -10.03 -4.46 -0.72
CA GLU A 515 -10.55 -4.01 -2.01
C GLU A 515 -10.98 -2.53 -1.95
N PHE A 516 -11.59 -2.14 -0.84
CA PHE A 516 -12.16 -0.81 -0.61
C PHE A 516 -11.10 0.20 -0.18
N GLU A 517 -10.06 -0.27 0.50
CA GLU A 517 -8.85 0.51 0.82
C GLU A 517 -7.82 0.49 -0.33
N SER A 518 -8.17 -0.16 -1.45
CA SER A 518 -7.38 -0.20 -2.70
C SER A 518 -5.98 -0.79 -2.53
N LEU A 519 -5.84 -1.79 -1.65
CA LEU A 519 -4.57 -2.48 -1.41
C LEU A 519 -4.33 -3.61 -2.43
N ILE A 520 -5.42 -4.16 -2.96
CA ILE A 520 -5.43 -5.23 -3.98
C ILE A 520 -6.37 -4.88 -5.14
N SER A 521 -6.20 -5.62 -6.25
CA SER A 521 -7.15 -5.63 -7.35
C SER A 521 -8.50 -6.20 -6.90
N ILE A 522 -9.58 -5.63 -7.40
CA ILE A 522 -10.94 -6.07 -7.04
C ILE A 522 -11.20 -7.43 -7.66
N ASN A 523 -11.73 -8.35 -6.84
CA ASN A 523 -12.17 -9.66 -7.26
C ASN A 523 -13.63 -9.84 -6.86
N HIS A 524 -14.54 -9.90 -7.83
CA HIS A 524 -15.99 -10.04 -7.57
C HIS A 524 -16.41 -11.38 -6.95
N LYS A 525 -15.46 -12.29 -6.68
CA LYS A 525 -15.74 -13.62 -6.11
C LYS A 525 -15.46 -13.70 -4.61
N GLU A 526 -14.60 -12.85 -4.07
CA GLU A 526 -14.10 -12.97 -2.70
C GLU A 526 -13.84 -11.57 -2.10
N ARG A 527 -14.14 -11.41 -0.80
CA ARG A 527 -13.73 -10.27 0.03
C ARG A 527 -12.52 -10.64 0.87
N HIS A 528 -11.67 -9.66 1.13
CA HIS A 528 -10.50 -9.85 1.97
C HIS A 528 -10.49 -8.89 3.16
N TYR A 529 -10.36 -9.46 4.35
CA TYR A 529 -10.27 -8.70 5.60
C TYR A 529 -8.97 -9.02 6.32
N ALA A 530 -8.23 -8.00 6.73
CA ALA A 530 -7.02 -8.17 7.54
C ALA A 530 -7.27 -7.76 8.99
N PHE A 531 -6.96 -8.67 9.90
CA PHE A 531 -7.14 -8.54 11.34
C PHE A 531 -5.80 -8.40 12.06
N PRO A 532 -5.68 -7.49 13.05
CA PRO A 532 -4.43 -7.24 13.77
C PRO A 532 -4.04 -8.46 14.61
N THR A 533 -2.74 -8.67 14.78
CA THR A 533 -2.19 -9.79 15.56
C THR A 533 -0.82 -9.44 16.16
N GLY A 534 -0.39 -10.23 17.14
CA GLY A 534 0.81 -9.93 17.92
C GLY A 534 0.56 -8.93 19.06
N ASP A 535 1.63 -8.60 19.78
CA ASP A 535 1.55 -7.64 20.89
C ASP A 535 1.11 -6.27 20.37
N ASN A 536 0.09 -5.71 20.99
CA ASN A 536 -0.63 -4.50 20.59
C ASN A 536 -1.06 -4.49 19.10
N GLY A 537 -1.17 -5.66 18.47
CA GLY A 537 -1.48 -5.79 17.04
C GLY A 537 -0.35 -5.35 16.10
N ILE A 538 0.91 -5.25 16.58
CA ILE A 538 2.03 -4.71 15.80
C ILE A 538 3.23 -5.65 15.64
N THR A 539 3.39 -6.71 16.43
CA THR A 539 4.58 -7.59 16.33
C THR A 539 4.49 -8.70 15.28
N ARG A 540 3.36 -8.79 14.58
CA ARG A 540 3.09 -9.81 13.55
C ARG A 540 2.32 -9.19 12.38
N LEU A 541 2.50 -9.75 11.18
CA LEU A 541 1.67 -9.38 10.03
C LEU A 541 0.21 -9.83 10.25
N PRO A 542 -0.78 -9.02 9.84
CA PRO A 542 -2.18 -9.27 10.14
C PRO A 542 -2.67 -10.61 9.55
N ILE A 543 -3.66 -11.20 10.20
CA ILE A 543 -4.33 -12.42 9.70
C ILE A 543 -5.25 -12.00 8.56
N LEU A 544 -5.02 -12.58 7.38
CA LEU A 544 -5.85 -12.33 6.21
C LEU A 544 -6.94 -13.40 6.10
N ILE A 545 -8.19 -12.96 6.03
CA ILE A 545 -9.36 -13.80 5.93
C ILE A 545 -9.99 -13.58 4.55
N GLN A 546 -10.14 -14.65 3.78
CA GLN A 546 -10.82 -14.64 2.50
C GLN A 546 -12.26 -15.15 2.67
N ILE A 547 -13.23 -14.34 2.27
CA ILE A 547 -14.66 -14.66 2.36
C ILE A 547 -15.26 -14.70 0.95
N PRO A 548 -15.71 -15.85 0.44
CA PRO A 548 -16.38 -15.91 -0.85
C PRO A 548 -17.71 -15.14 -0.83
N GLU A 549 -18.05 -14.50 -1.95
CA GLU A 549 -19.39 -13.91 -2.16
C GLU A 549 -20.46 -14.99 -2.19
N ASP A 550 -20.16 -16.12 -2.82
CA ASP A 550 -21.03 -17.29 -2.82
C ASP A 550 -20.99 -18.00 -1.46
N LYS A 551 -22.09 -17.87 -0.71
CA LYS A 551 -22.28 -18.50 0.59
C LYS A 551 -22.18 -20.03 0.55
N ALA A 552 -22.45 -20.66 -0.59
CA ALA A 552 -22.31 -22.12 -0.72
C ALA A 552 -20.83 -22.55 -0.72
N SER A 553 -19.95 -21.69 -1.23
CA SER A 553 -18.50 -21.90 -1.27
C SER A 553 -17.80 -21.56 0.05
N PHE A 554 -18.53 -21.05 1.05
CA PHE A 554 -17.97 -20.70 2.36
C PHE A 554 -17.54 -21.94 3.17
N ASP A 555 -16.27 -21.94 3.58
CA ASP A 555 -15.66 -23.01 4.37
C ASP A 555 -15.10 -22.52 5.71
N LEU A 556 -15.82 -22.84 6.79
CA LEU A 556 -15.44 -22.55 8.17
C LEU A 556 -14.11 -23.19 8.59
N GLN A 557 -13.76 -24.36 8.04
CA GLN A 557 -12.53 -25.05 8.41
C GLN A 557 -11.32 -24.27 7.89
N THR A 558 -11.39 -23.77 6.65
CA THR A 558 -10.35 -22.90 6.08
C THR A 558 -10.15 -21.64 6.92
N ILE A 559 -11.23 -20.97 7.35
CA ILE A 559 -11.15 -19.78 8.23
C ILE A 559 -10.44 -20.11 9.55
N CYS A 560 -10.86 -21.19 10.22
CA CYS A 560 -10.24 -21.61 11.48
C CYS A 560 -8.77 -21.96 11.31
N ASN A 561 -8.39 -22.58 10.18
CA ASN A 561 -6.99 -22.90 9.89
C ASN A 561 -6.15 -21.62 9.74
N SER A 562 -6.67 -20.61 9.02
CA SER A 562 -6.00 -19.30 8.89
C SER A 562 -5.83 -18.59 10.24
N LEU A 563 -6.83 -18.67 11.12
CA LEU A 563 -6.79 -18.05 12.45
C LEU A 563 -5.81 -18.71 13.43
N ASN A 564 -5.55 -20.00 13.23
CA ASN A 564 -4.66 -20.80 14.06
C ASN A 564 -3.26 -20.98 13.44
N PHE A 565 -2.99 -20.36 12.29
CA PHE A 565 -1.68 -20.41 11.68
C PHE A 565 -0.67 -19.63 12.54
N ASP A 566 0.40 -20.31 12.94
CA ASP A 566 1.54 -19.71 13.62
C ASP A 566 2.79 -19.84 12.75
N VAL A 567 3.28 -18.68 12.29
CA VAL A 567 4.46 -18.59 11.45
C VAL A 567 5.71 -19.16 12.14
N ASN A 568 5.80 -19.11 13.47
CA ASN A 568 6.94 -19.66 14.21
C ASN A 568 6.94 -21.19 14.25
N LEU A 569 5.77 -21.81 14.12
CA LEU A 569 5.61 -23.28 14.09
C LEU A 569 5.61 -23.84 12.67
N ALA A 570 5.43 -22.99 11.66
CA ALA A 570 5.32 -23.40 10.25
C ALA A 570 6.55 -24.15 9.73
N ASN A 571 7.77 -23.78 10.18
CA ASN A 571 9.01 -24.45 9.77
C ASN A 571 9.27 -25.78 10.50
N GLN A 572 8.62 -26.04 11.65
CA GLN A 572 8.85 -27.26 12.43
C GLN A 572 8.23 -28.49 11.76
N LYS A 573 7.09 -28.34 11.08
CA LYS A 573 6.40 -29.46 10.39
C LYS A 573 7.17 -30.00 9.18
N TRP A 574 8.06 -29.22 8.59
CA TRP A 574 8.82 -29.65 7.40
C TRP A 574 10.02 -30.54 7.74
N LEU A 575 10.68 -30.29 8.87
CA LEU A 575 11.81 -31.09 9.34
C LEU A 575 11.42 -32.50 9.77
N GLU A 576 10.12 -32.78 9.95
CA GLU A 576 9.58 -34.12 10.21
C GLU A 576 9.29 -34.91 8.91
N THR A 577 9.42 -34.29 7.74
CA THR A 577 9.10 -34.89 6.43
C THR A 577 10.29 -34.96 5.45
N ILE A 578 11.50 -34.65 5.93
CA ILE A 578 12.78 -34.99 5.29
C ILE A 578 13.40 -36.09 6.16
#